data_AF-A0A5N5DUF9-F1
#
_entry.id   AF-A0A5N5DUF9-F1
#
_cell.length_a   1.000
_cell.length_b   1.000
_cell.length_c   1.000
_cell.angle_alpha   90.00
_cell.angle_beta   90.00
_cell.angle_gamma   90.00
#
_symmetry.space_group_name_H-M   'P 1'
#
loop_
_entity.id
_entity.type
_entity.pdbx_description
1 polymer ?
#
loop_
_entity_poly.entity_id
_entity_poly.type
_entity_poly.pdbx_seq_one_letter_code
_entity_poly.pdbx_strand_id
1 'polypeptide(L)'
;MKYGDWDDDSKVKEIYLREVADMLRKTLGACHVQIFEHTVRKRHEIFPISTGEPYKYNQPTSIAHIDTTVPWVLDMVRSLNPEKAAEILKHQVQCVNVWKPLVGPVKDWPLAMCDPQTMNVDQDLEPCDLVYPDYVVENRQVYYSNAFKWFYLSNQQPNEAWVFLQSDTDSNGKPGMDSSLSTCYG
;
A
#
# COMPACT_ATOMS: atom_id res chain seq x y z
N MET A 1 -6.61 -19.23 3.88
CA MET A 1 -7.06 -19.53 2.49
C MET A 1 -6.05 -20.41 1.78
N LYS A 2 -6.46 -21.20 0.77
CA LYS A 2 -5.57 -21.98 -0.12
C LYS A 2 -5.22 -21.16 -1.37
N TYR A 3 -4.20 -21.58 -2.14
CA TYR A 3 -3.74 -20.80 -3.29
C TYR A 3 -4.84 -20.53 -4.35
N GLY A 4 -5.66 -21.53 -4.67
CA GLY A 4 -6.76 -21.35 -5.63
C GLY A 4 -7.89 -20.42 -5.14
N ASP A 5 -7.97 -20.13 -3.83
CA ASP A 5 -8.98 -19.22 -3.30
C ASP A 5 -8.68 -17.74 -3.65
N TRP A 6 -7.45 -17.40 -4.04
CA TRP A 6 -7.07 -16.03 -4.43
C TRP A 6 -7.65 -15.60 -5.78
N ASP A 7 -8.17 -16.54 -6.58
CA ASP A 7 -8.90 -16.26 -7.82
C ASP A 7 -10.42 -16.06 -7.57
N ASP A 8 -10.88 -16.26 -6.33
CA ASP A 8 -12.27 -16.06 -5.91
C ASP A 8 -12.37 -14.77 -5.09
N ASP A 9 -12.80 -13.69 -5.75
CA ASP A 9 -12.92 -12.36 -5.15
C ASP A 9 -13.82 -12.33 -3.90
N SER A 10 -14.86 -13.18 -3.86
CA SER A 10 -15.76 -13.24 -2.71
C SER A 10 -15.03 -13.79 -1.48
N LYS A 11 -14.24 -14.86 -1.66
CA LYS A 11 -13.41 -15.40 -0.57
C LYS A 11 -12.36 -14.41 -0.10
N VAL A 12 -11.71 -13.69 -1.02
CA VAL A 12 -10.74 -12.64 -0.66
C VAL A 12 -11.41 -11.60 0.23
N LYS A 13 -12.58 -11.08 -0.17
CA LYS A 13 -13.33 -10.06 0.58
C LYS A 13 -13.86 -10.54 1.91
N GLU A 14 -14.52 -11.70 1.95
CA GLU A 14 -15.23 -12.18 3.13
C GLU A 14 -14.32 -12.78 4.19
N ILE A 15 -13.19 -13.34 3.77
CA ILE A 15 -12.24 -14.04 4.65
C ILE A 15 -11.00 -13.17 4.87
N TYR A 16 -10.18 -12.99 3.82
CA TYR A 16 -8.86 -12.40 3.98
C TYR A 16 -8.90 -10.91 4.34
N LEU A 17 -9.71 -10.11 3.65
CA LEU A 17 -9.81 -8.68 3.97
C LEU A 17 -10.36 -8.44 5.38
N ARG A 18 -11.25 -9.32 5.87
CA ARG A 18 -11.69 -9.27 7.27
C ARG A 18 -10.55 -9.53 8.25
N GLU A 19 -9.74 -10.56 8.00
CA GLU A 19 -8.55 -10.87 8.81
C GLU A 19 -7.55 -9.69 8.81
N VAL A 20 -7.32 -9.07 7.65
CA VAL A 20 -6.44 -7.90 7.53
C VAL A 20 -7.00 -6.71 8.31
N ALA A 21 -8.29 -6.41 8.18
CA ALA A 21 -8.91 -5.31 8.92
C ALA A 21 -8.82 -5.50 10.43
N ASP A 22 -9.05 -6.72 10.92
CA ASP A 22 -8.91 -7.06 12.34
C ASP A 22 -7.46 -6.97 12.83
N MET A 23 -6.50 -7.39 12.02
CA MET A 23 -5.07 -7.25 12.32
C MET A 23 -4.68 -5.78 12.40
N LEU A 24 -5.00 -4.97 11.39
CA LEU A 24 -4.69 -3.54 11.37
C LEU A 24 -5.31 -2.80 12.55
N ARG A 25 -6.57 -3.11 12.87
CA ARG A 25 -7.27 -2.51 14.02
C ARG A 25 -6.52 -2.74 15.32
N LYS A 26 -6.04 -3.98 15.56
CA LYS A 26 -5.31 -4.34 16.77
C LYS A 26 -3.90 -3.74 16.78
N THR A 27 -3.17 -3.85 15.66
CA THR A 27 -1.77 -3.45 15.56
C THR A 27 -1.61 -1.93 15.61
N LEU A 28 -2.49 -1.19 14.93
CA LEU A 28 -2.45 0.27 14.86
C LEU A 28 -3.28 0.95 15.95
N GLY A 29 -4.00 0.19 16.78
CA GLY A 29 -4.94 0.75 17.76
C GLY A 29 -6.09 1.54 17.14
N ALA A 30 -6.41 1.30 15.87
CA ALA A 30 -7.43 2.05 15.15
C ALA A 30 -8.83 1.77 15.73
N CYS A 31 -9.67 2.80 15.82
CA CYS A 31 -11.07 2.63 16.22
C CYS A 31 -11.93 2.04 15.09
N HIS A 32 -11.51 2.24 13.84
CA HIS A 32 -12.17 1.77 12.64
C HIS A 32 -11.15 1.49 11.53
N VAL A 33 -11.42 0.47 10.71
CA VAL A 33 -10.63 0.14 9.51
C VAL A 33 -11.61 -0.08 8.36
N GLN A 34 -11.42 0.67 7.27
CA GLN A 34 -12.16 0.52 6.02
C GLN A 34 -11.18 0.12 4.92
N ILE A 35 -11.39 -1.05 4.33
CA ILE A 35 -10.63 -1.48 3.14
C ILE A 35 -11.40 -0.96 1.93
N PHE A 36 -10.75 -0.12 1.12
CA PHE A 36 -11.35 0.48 -0.06
C PHE A 36 -10.86 -0.14 -1.38
N GLU A 37 -9.68 -0.76 -1.37
CA GLU A 37 -9.09 -1.41 -2.53
C GLU A 37 -8.32 -2.68 -2.12
N HIS A 38 -8.33 -3.68 -2.99
CA HIS A 38 -7.39 -4.79 -2.96
C HIS A 38 -7.01 -5.18 -4.39
N THR A 39 -5.79 -5.70 -4.57
CA THR A 39 -5.34 -6.26 -5.84
C THR A 39 -4.59 -7.56 -5.60
N VAL A 40 -4.99 -8.61 -6.31
CA VAL A 40 -4.22 -9.87 -6.41
C VAL A 40 -3.30 -9.77 -7.62
N ARG A 41 -1.98 -9.67 -7.38
CA ARG A 41 -0.98 -9.54 -8.45
C ARG A 41 -0.44 -10.91 -8.86
N LYS A 42 -0.35 -11.14 -10.16
CA LYS A 42 0.33 -12.30 -10.78
C LYS A 42 1.22 -11.78 -11.90
N ARG A 43 2.55 -11.90 -11.73
CA ARG A 43 3.48 -11.45 -12.75
C ARG A 43 3.33 -12.31 -14.00
N HIS A 44 3.28 -11.67 -15.17
CA HIS A 44 3.31 -12.35 -16.45
C HIS A 44 4.75 -12.81 -16.75
N GLU A 45 4.92 -14.02 -17.28
CA GLU A 45 6.23 -14.63 -17.53
C GLU A 45 7.21 -13.74 -18.31
N ILE A 46 6.76 -13.08 -19.38
CA ILE A 46 7.57 -12.19 -20.23
C ILE A 46 7.75 -10.76 -19.71
N PHE A 47 7.13 -10.36 -18.60
CA PHE A 47 7.38 -9.02 -18.02
C PHE A 47 8.89 -8.88 -17.70
N PRO A 48 9.57 -7.76 -18.03
CA PRO A 48 9.03 -6.43 -18.38
C PRO A 48 8.90 -6.14 -19.89
N ILE A 49 8.86 -7.15 -20.76
CA ILE A 49 8.77 -6.93 -22.22
C ILE A 49 7.37 -6.44 -22.61
N SER A 50 7.27 -5.17 -23.00
CA SER A 50 6.01 -4.61 -23.52
C SER A 50 5.49 -5.39 -24.72
N THR A 51 4.22 -5.81 -24.64
CA THR A 51 3.51 -6.58 -25.67
C THR A 51 2.66 -5.70 -26.58
N GLY A 52 2.53 -4.40 -26.28
CA GLY A 52 1.59 -3.49 -26.93
C GLY A 52 0.13 -3.62 -26.44
N GLU A 53 -0.16 -4.58 -25.56
CA GLU A 53 -1.48 -4.80 -24.96
C GLU A 53 -1.36 -4.89 -23.43
N PRO A 54 -2.39 -4.50 -22.66
CA PRO A 54 -2.38 -4.68 -21.21
C PRO A 54 -2.22 -6.15 -20.81
N TYR A 55 -1.36 -6.41 -19.82
CA TYR A 55 -1.30 -7.75 -19.23
C TYR A 55 -2.59 -8.09 -18.49
N LYS A 56 -2.91 -9.39 -18.39
CA LYS A 56 -4.08 -9.89 -17.66
C LYS A 56 -4.15 -9.41 -16.20
N TYR A 57 -3.01 -9.21 -15.55
CA TYR A 57 -2.91 -8.75 -14.17
C TYR A 57 -1.98 -7.54 -14.09
N ASN A 58 -2.18 -6.69 -13.07
CA ASN A 58 -1.27 -5.60 -12.78
C ASN A 58 0.14 -6.11 -12.49
N GLN A 59 1.12 -5.57 -13.20
CA GLN A 59 2.52 -5.96 -13.11
C GLN A 59 3.28 -5.13 -12.06
N PRO A 60 4.43 -5.60 -11.58
CA PRO A 60 5.27 -4.84 -10.66
C PRO A 60 5.65 -3.46 -11.23
N THR A 61 5.62 -2.44 -10.39
CA THR A 61 6.17 -1.13 -10.69
C THR A 61 7.70 -1.13 -10.50
N SER A 62 8.42 -0.43 -11.35
CA SER A 62 9.88 -0.22 -11.22
C SER A 62 10.23 1.18 -10.74
N ILE A 63 9.23 2.03 -10.46
CA ILE A 63 9.42 3.42 -10.05
C ILE A 63 9.02 3.56 -8.59
N ALA A 64 9.88 4.18 -7.79
CA ALA A 64 9.58 4.50 -6.40
C ALA A 64 8.51 5.60 -6.32
N HIS A 65 7.47 5.35 -5.52
CA HIS A 65 6.37 6.28 -5.30
C HIS A 65 5.72 6.04 -3.93
N ILE A 66 4.89 6.99 -3.54
CA ILE A 66 3.93 6.87 -2.44
C ILE A 66 2.55 6.97 -3.08
N ASP A 67 1.66 6.03 -2.78
CA ASP A 67 0.41 5.83 -3.52
C ASP A 67 -0.60 6.97 -3.33
N THR A 68 -0.53 7.66 -2.18
CA THR A 68 -1.54 8.64 -1.81
C THR A 68 -0.93 9.92 -1.26
N THR A 69 -1.67 11.01 -1.38
CA THR A 69 -1.45 12.25 -0.63
C THR A 69 -2.54 12.44 0.44
N VAL A 70 -2.25 13.27 1.45
CA VAL A 70 -3.24 13.62 2.48
C VAL A 70 -4.49 14.28 1.87
N PRO A 71 -4.40 15.28 0.96
CA PRO A 71 -5.58 15.84 0.30
C PRO A 71 -6.44 14.76 -0.37
N TRP A 72 -5.83 13.85 -1.13
CA TRP A 72 -6.56 12.79 -1.82
C TRP A 72 -7.23 11.82 -0.84
N VAL A 73 -6.56 11.42 0.25
CA VAL A 73 -7.15 10.57 1.29
C VAL A 73 -8.38 11.24 1.94
N LEU A 74 -8.32 12.55 2.20
CA LEU A 74 -9.44 13.29 2.77
C LEU A 74 -10.65 13.30 1.81
N ASP A 75 -10.40 13.48 0.51
CA ASP A 75 -11.46 13.45 -0.51
C ASP A 75 -12.02 12.05 -0.72
N MET A 76 -11.17 11.03 -0.69
CA MET A 76 -11.59 9.62 -0.70
C MET A 76 -12.52 9.33 0.49
N VAL A 77 -12.17 9.77 1.71
CA VAL A 77 -13.02 9.59 2.90
C VAL A 77 -14.39 10.25 2.68
N ARG A 78 -14.43 11.47 2.13
CA ARG A 78 -15.69 12.17 1.81
C ARG A 78 -16.53 11.42 0.77
N SER A 79 -15.89 10.92 -0.28
CA SER A 79 -16.53 10.21 -1.38
C SER A 79 -17.10 8.86 -0.94
N LEU A 80 -16.34 8.07 -0.18
CA LEU A 80 -16.74 6.73 0.27
C LEU A 80 -17.73 6.77 1.44
N ASN A 81 -17.76 7.86 2.21
CA ASN A 81 -18.57 7.97 3.43
C ASN A 81 -19.36 9.28 3.50
N PRO A 82 -20.19 9.62 2.50
CA PRO A 82 -20.79 10.95 2.37
C PRO A 82 -21.59 11.39 3.61
N GLU A 83 -22.25 10.46 4.30
CA GLU A 83 -23.05 10.74 5.49
C GLU A 83 -22.22 10.83 6.78
N LYS A 84 -21.04 10.22 6.82
CA LYS A 84 -20.22 10.05 8.04
C LYS A 84 -18.89 10.77 7.98
N ALA A 85 -18.50 11.31 6.82
CA ALA A 85 -17.19 11.90 6.61
C ALA A 85 -16.87 13.01 7.63
N ALA A 86 -17.85 13.86 7.94
CA ALA A 86 -17.68 14.93 8.93
C ALA A 86 -17.34 14.40 10.34
N GLU A 87 -17.76 13.19 10.69
CA GLU A 87 -17.42 12.53 11.95
C GLU A 87 -16.05 11.84 11.86
N ILE A 88 -15.81 11.09 10.78
CA ILE A 88 -14.55 10.38 10.54
C ILE A 88 -13.37 11.37 10.55
N LEU A 89 -13.52 12.51 9.87
CA LEU A 89 -12.48 13.53 9.72
C LEU A 89 -12.20 14.34 10.99
N LYS A 90 -12.89 14.08 12.11
CA LYS A 90 -12.50 14.59 13.44
C LYS A 90 -11.37 13.79 14.06
N HIS A 91 -11.10 12.60 13.53
CA HIS A 91 -10.06 11.70 14.00
C HIS A 91 -8.86 11.70 13.04
N GLN A 92 -7.73 11.18 13.52
CA GLN A 92 -6.58 10.90 12.68
C GLN A 92 -6.95 9.84 11.63
N VAL A 93 -6.65 10.11 10.37
CA VAL A 93 -6.84 9.19 9.25
C VAL A 93 -5.48 8.77 8.72
N GLN A 94 -5.24 7.48 8.75
CA GLN A 94 -4.05 6.85 8.16
C GLN A 94 -4.47 6.01 6.95
N CYS A 95 -3.77 6.21 5.84
CA CYS A 95 -3.83 5.32 4.68
C CYS A 95 -2.62 4.40 4.72
N VAL A 96 -2.87 3.10 4.83
CA VAL A 96 -1.82 2.07 4.98
C VAL A 96 -1.99 1.00 3.92
N ASN A 97 -0.87 0.48 3.43
CA ASN A 97 -0.84 -0.67 2.54
C ASN A 97 -0.44 -1.93 3.31
N VAL A 98 -1.06 -3.05 2.93
CA VAL A 98 -0.67 -4.38 3.41
C VAL A 98 -0.20 -5.22 2.22
N TRP A 99 1.06 -5.66 2.27
CA TRP A 99 1.67 -6.48 1.22
C TRP A 99 2.03 -7.87 1.74
N LYS A 100 1.38 -8.89 1.17
CA LYS A 100 1.53 -10.27 1.60
C LYS A 100 1.84 -11.18 0.40
N PRO A 101 2.90 -12.01 0.46
CA PRO A 101 3.09 -13.05 -0.55
C PRO A 101 2.00 -14.12 -0.48
N LEU A 102 1.50 -14.51 -1.65
CA LEU A 102 0.55 -15.62 -1.78
C LEU A 102 1.25 -16.98 -1.89
N VAL A 103 2.48 -16.95 -2.42
CA VAL A 103 3.40 -18.09 -2.58
C VAL A 103 4.80 -17.55 -2.25
N GLY A 104 5.63 -18.40 -1.63
CA GLY A 104 6.99 -18.03 -1.30
C GLY A 104 7.94 -19.22 -1.28
N PRO A 105 9.23 -18.96 -1.01
CA PRO A 105 9.81 -17.64 -0.76
C PRO A 105 9.72 -16.71 -1.99
N VAL A 106 9.49 -15.42 -1.76
CA VAL A 106 9.55 -14.39 -2.83
C VAL A 106 11.00 -14.22 -3.26
N LYS A 107 11.27 -14.58 -4.52
CA LYS A 107 12.57 -14.41 -5.20
C LYS A 107 12.47 -13.59 -6.48
N ASP A 108 11.26 -13.29 -6.92
CA ASP A 108 10.96 -12.59 -8.17
C ASP A 108 10.23 -11.29 -7.80
N TRP A 109 10.83 -10.14 -8.13
CA TRP A 109 10.36 -8.79 -7.77
C TRP A 109 10.03 -8.61 -6.28
N PRO A 110 11.00 -8.74 -5.36
CA PRO A 110 10.77 -8.43 -3.95
C PRO A 110 10.43 -6.94 -3.76
N LEU A 111 9.55 -6.64 -2.81
CA LEU A 111 9.22 -5.26 -2.46
C LEU A 111 10.41 -4.62 -1.73
N ALA A 112 10.91 -3.51 -2.28
CA ALA A 112 11.86 -2.64 -1.63
C ALA A 112 11.13 -1.42 -1.04
N MET A 113 11.61 -0.97 0.11
CA MET A 113 11.07 0.17 0.86
C MET A 113 12.21 1.13 1.19
N CYS A 114 11.90 2.44 1.19
CA CYS A 114 12.82 3.47 1.63
C CYS A 114 12.62 3.77 3.11
N ASP A 115 13.70 4.01 3.84
CA ASP A 115 13.68 4.54 5.20
C ASP A 115 13.22 6.00 5.15
N PRO A 116 12.04 6.33 5.70
CA PRO A 116 11.49 7.67 5.60
C PRO A 116 12.23 8.71 6.43
N GLN A 117 13.11 8.29 7.34
CA GLN A 117 13.99 9.21 8.06
C GLN A 117 15.09 9.78 7.15
N THR A 118 15.36 9.12 6.03
CA THR A 118 16.36 9.55 5.04
C THR A 118 15.78 10.39 3.90
N MET A 119 14.48 10.66 3.94
CA MET A 119 13.74 11.38 2.91
C MET A 119 13.35 12.78 3.40
N ASN A 120 13.59 13.78 2.56
CA ASN A 120 13.12 15.15 2.72
C ASN A 120 11.87 15.38 1.88
N VAL A 121 10.72 15.45 2.54
CA VAL A 121 9.40 15.60 1.89
C VAL A 121 9.33 16.80 0.94
N ASP A 122 10.01 17.91 1.24
CA ASP A 122 9.92 19.14 0.46
C ASP A 122 10.82 19.14 -0.79
N GLN A 123 11.80 18.24 -0.86
CA GLN A 123 12.80 18.19 -1.94
C GLN A 123 12.73 16.90 -2.75
N ASP A 124 12.35 15.82 -2.12
CA ASP A 124 12.42 14.48 -2.68
C ASP A 124 11.09 13.98 -3.25
N LEU A 125 9.98 14.70 -2.99
CA LEU A 125 8.64 14.26 -3.36
C LEU A 125 7.89 15.30 -4.19
N GLU A 126 7.27 14.86 -5.28
CA GLU A 126 6.41 15.69 -6.12
C GLU A 126 5.02 15.04 -6.23
N PRO A 127 3.92 15.75 -5.89
CA PRO A 127 2.57 15.29 -6.18
C PRO A 127 2.36 15.04 -7.68
N CYS A 128 1.71 13.94 -8.03
CA CYS A 128 1.45 13.59 -9.43
C CYS A 128 0.11 12.88 -9.58
N ASP A 129 -0.63 13.26 -10.62
CA ASP A 129 -1.91 12.66 -10.95
C ASP A 129 -1.74 11.39 -11.81
N LEU A 130 -2.25 10.28 -11.31
CA LEU A 130 -2.57 9.10 -12.09
C LEU A 130 -4.00 9.23 -12.62
N VAL A 131 -4.10 9.54 -13.91
CA VAL A 131 -5.39 9.74 -14.59
C VAL A 131 -5.85 8.43 -15.22
N TYR A 132 -6.98 7.92 -14.73
CA TYR A 132 -7.72 6.80 -15.30
C TYR A 132 -8.91 7.33 -16.11
N PRO A 133 -9.55 6.50 -16.97
CA PRO A 133 -10.70 6.94 -17.76
C PRO A 133 -11.86 7.50 -16.92
N ASP A 134 -12.02 7.01 -15.68
CA ASP A 134 -13.16 7.24 -14.82
C ASP A 134 -12.83 7.91 -13.47
N TYR A 135 -11.55 7.98 -13.08
CA TYR A 135 -11.13 8.64 -11.84
C TYR A 135 -9.67 9.13 -11.89
N VAL A 136 -9.30 9.96 -10.92
CA VAL A 136 -7.94 10.46 -10.72
C VAL A 136 -7.45 10.08 -9.33
N VAL A 137 -6.22 9.58 -9.25
CA VAL A 137 -5.51 9.33 -7.99
C VAL A 137 -4.32 10.27 -7.91
N GLU A 138 -4.20 11.03 -6.83
CA GLU A 138 -3.01 11.84 -6.59
C GLU A 138 -2.02 11.04 -5.74
N ASN A 139 -0.85 10.75 -6.32
CA ASN A 139 0.25 10.06 -5.68
C ASN A 139 1.43 11.02 -5.44
N ARG A 140 2.55 10.52 -4.90
CA ARG A 140 3.83 11.24 -4.92
C ARG A 140 4.88 10.44 -5.67
N GLN A 141 5.52 11.06 -6.65
CA GLN A 141 6.72 10.55 -7.28
C GLN A 141 7.94 10.91 -6.44
N VAL A 142 8.95 10.03 -6.45
CA VAL A 142 10.17 10.18 -5.66
C VAL A 142 11.32 10.60 -6.56
N TYR A 143 11.91 11.77 -6.29
CA TYR A 143 13.17 12.19 -6.91
C TYR A 143 14.34 11.40 -6.35
N TYR A 144 15.36 11.21 -7.18
CA TYR A 144 16.58 10.53 -6.74
C TYR A 144 17.34 11.36 -5.69
N SER A 145 17.73 10.71 -4.61
CA SER A 145 18.66 11.24 -3.61
C SER A 145 19.68 10.19 -3.19
N ASN A 146 20.94 10.60 -3.08
CA ASN A 146 22.02 9.75 -2.53
C ASN A 146 21.84 9.47 -1.03
N ALA A 147 20.96 10.20 -0.34
CA ALA A 147 20.73 10.04 1.09
C ALA A 147 19.86 8.83 1.42
N PHE A 148 19.05 8.36 0.46
CA PHE A 148 18.07 7.31 0.68
C PHE A 148 18.70 6.00 1.13
N LYS A 149 18.13 5.43 2.19
CA LYS A 149 18.43 4.07 2.61
C LYS A 149 17.29 3.15 2.21
N TRP A 150 17.61 2.17 1.38
CA TRP A 150 16.65 1.18 0.91
C TRP A 150 16.84 -0.14 1.65
N PHE A 151 15.73 -0.80 1.94
CA PHE A 151 15.71 -2.15 2.50
C PHE A 151 14.67 -3.00 1.77
N TYR A 152 14.87 -4.31 1.81
CA TYR A 152 13.91 -5.28 1.30
C TYR A 152 14.01 -6.56 2.15
N LEU A 153 12.93 -7.33 2.19
CA LEU A 153 12.91 -8.61 2.89
C LEU A 153 13.23 -9.73 1.91
N SER A 154 14.43 -10.29 2.05
CA SER A 154 14.89 -11.42 1.23
C SER A 154 14.12 -12.69 1.60
N ASN A 155 13.68 -13.45 0.59
CA ASN A 155 12.94 -14.70 0.75
C ASN A 155 11.66 -14.60 1.58
N GLN A 156 10.93 -13.47 1.48
CA GLN A 156 9.68 -13.25 2.19
C GLN A 156 8.72 -14.44 2.01
N GLN A 157 8.18 -14.95 3.10
CA GLN A 157 7.33 -16.14 3.15
C GLN A 157 5.84 -15.80 3.16
N PRO A 158 4.95 -16.74 2.78
CA PRO A 158 3.51 -16.51 2.79
C PRO A 158 2.88 -16.35 4.17
N ASN A 159 3.63 -16.51 5.27
CA ASN A 159 3.18 -16.19 6.64
C ASN A 159 3.61 -14.80 7.10
N GLU A 160 4.41 -14.09 6.30
CA GLU A 160 4.85 -12.72 6.58
C GLU A 160 3.99 -11.71 5.79
N ALA A 161 3.94 -10.46 6.27
CA ALA A 161 3.32 -9.35 5.55
C ALA A 161 4.02 -8.04 5.92
N TRP A 162 4.11 -7.13 4.96
CA TRP A 162 4.43 -5.74 5.23
C TRP A 162 3.17 -4.96 5.56
N VAL A 163 3.27 -4.04 6.51
CA VAL A 163 2.30 -2.98 6.75
C VAL A 163 3.09 -1.68 6.71
N PHE A 164 2.72 -0.76 5.83
CA PHE A 164 3.47 0.49 5.65
C PHE A 164 2.56 1.67 5.32
N LEU A 165 2.91 2.82 5.89
CA LEU A 165 2.13 4.06 5.84
C LEU A 165 2.29 4.73 4.47
N GLN A 166 1.18 5.14 3.85
CA GLN A 166 1.17 5.95 2.63
C GLN A 166 0.91 7.42 2.95
N SER A 167 -0.02 7.69 3.87
CA SER A 167 -0.37 9.06 4.28
C SER A 167 -0.96 9.05 5.67
N ASP A 168 -0.73 10.14 6.40
CA ASP A 168 -1.27 10.38 7.73
C ASP A 168 -1.72 11.83 7.83
N THR A 169 -2.90 12.07 8.40
CA THR A 169 -3.37 13.43 8.67
C THR A 169 -2.67 14.07 9.88
N ASP A 170 -2.01 13.29 10.74
CA ASP A 170 -1.08 13.82 11.74
C ASP A 170 0.22 14.26 11.04
N SER A 171 0.61 15.52 11.24
CA SER A 171 1.81 16.09 10.63
C SER A 171 3.12 15.45 11.08
N ASN A 172 3.10 14.64 12.15
CA ASN A 172 4.26 13.87 12.58
C ASN A 172 4.40 12.51 11.85
N GLY A 173 3.34 12.04 11.18
CA GLY A 173 3.35 10.80 10.44
C GLY A 173 4.23 10.92 9.19
N LYS A 174 5.23 10.04 9.06
CA LYS A 174 6.06 9.93 7.85
C LYS A 174 5.67 8.69 7.05
N PRO A 175 5.35 8.80 5.75
CA PRO A 175 5.06 7.64 4.90
C PRO A 175 6.24 6.67 4.89
N GLY A 176 6.02 5.36 4.95
CA GLY A 176 7.07 4.33 5.01
C GLY A 176 6.82 3.31 6.11
N MET A 177 7.85 2.54 6.46
CA MET A 177 7.79 1.65 7.63
C MET A 177 7.96 2.48 8.90
N ASP A 178 6.95 2.50 9.76
CA ASP A 178 7.15 3.00 11.11
C ASP A 178 8.00 1.99 11.90
N SER A 179 9.16 2.45 12.37
CA SER A 179 10.03 1.67 13.25
C SER A 179 9.33 1.14 14.52
N SER A 180 8.22 1.76 14.95
CA SER A 180 7.40 1.27 16.07
C SER A 180 6.56 0.03 15.71
N LEU A 181 6.32 -0.21 14.42
CA LEU A 181 5.57 -1.35 13.88
C LEU A 181 6.46 -2.55 13.50
N SER A 182 7.79 -2.47 13.72
CA SER A 182 8.78 -3.48 13.35
C SER A 182 8.75 -4.78 14.16
N THR A 183 7.68 -5.07 14.91
CA THR A 183 7.56 -6.35 15.61
C THR A 183 7.14 -7.44 14.63
N CYS A 184 8.12 -7.93 13.87
CA CYS A 184 8.03 -9.24 13.25
C CYS A 184 7.80 -10.28 14.38
N TYR A 185 6.56 -10.75 14.51
CA TYR A 185 6.28 -11.95 15.30
C TYR A 185 6.91 -13.13 14.57
N GLY A 186 7.97 -13.68 15.16
CA GLY A 186 8.62 -14.93 14.74
C GLY A 186 7.80 -16.17 15.06
#